data_AF-A0A9P6WPG5-F1
#
_entry.id   AF-A0A9P6WPG5-F1
#
_cell.length_a   1.000
_cell.length_b   1.000
_cell.length_c   1.000
_cell.angle_alpha   90.00
_cell.angle_beta   90.00
_cell.angle_gamma   90.00
#
_symmetry.space_group_name_H-M   'P 1'
#
loop_
_entity.id
_entity.type
_entity.pdbx_description
1 polymer ?
#
loop_
_entity_poly.entity_id
_entity_poly.type
_entity_poly.pdbx_seq_one_letter_code
_entity_poly.pdbx_strand_id
1 'polypeptide(L)'
;MLRKAELEDLTKRRRNVQDLELDTYIRTKTEILSLLMDVKNNKFENLTANKIEELHQSLKLAKLKAEMSFDFELAKYNICSNEVSKYDANIRTKITQYIIKSTLEFKELTKKIEFSKELLENRNTINKKIQEYFTKTKIIKLTRRELTILFDKDTNDLKSILLSGKLIHEDKNDSMCDEYEFTFSKNSSFKLSSQELEHQIEGQIKECEKISKHIEESKNQWKDATTKLVSLLETIENEVHL
;
A
#
# COMPACT_ATOMS: atom_id res chain seq x y z
N MET A 1 -20.63 32.09 -11.08
CA MET A 1 -20.26 33.23 -11.94
C MET A 1 -18.75 33.36 -11.90
N LEU A 2 -18.08 33.18 -13.03
CA LEU A 2 -16.61 33.25 -13.15
C LEU A 2 -16.12 34.68 -12.83
N ARG A 3 -14.97 34.78 -12.16
CA ARG A 3 -14.36 36.08 -11.81
C ARG A 3 -13.78 36.73 -13.07
N LYS A 4 -13.66 38.06 -13.06
CA LYS A 4 -13.15 38.85 -14.20
C LYS A 4 -11.81 38.35 -14.75
N ALA A 5 -10.91 37.89 -13.89
CA ALA A 5 -9.60 37.36 -14.27
C ALA A 5 -9.69 35.99 -15.00
N GLU A 6 -10.61 35.12 -14.57
CA GLU A 6 -10.87 33.82 -15.21
C GLU A 6 -11.55 34.03 -16.58
N LEU A 7 -12.46 35.00 -16.67
CA LEU A 7 -13.05 35.47 -17.92
C LEU A 7 -11.98 36.03 -18.86
N GLU A 8 -11.07 36.87 -18.38
CA GLU A 8 -9.98 37.42 -19.19
C GLU A 8 -9.00 36.35 -19.69
N ASP A 9 -8.70 35.32 -18.88
CA ASP A 9 -7.85 34.20 -19.28
C ASP A 9 -8.56 33.27 -20.28
N LEU A 10 -9.85 32.95 -20.07
CA LEU A 10 -10.69 32.24 -21.05
C LEU A 10 -10.81 33.02 -22.37
N THR A 11 -10.93 34.34 -22.30
CA THR A 11 -11.00 35.21 -23.50
C THR A 11 -9.65 35.26 -24.21
N LYS A 12 -8.53 35.26 -23.48
CA LYS A 12 -7.17 35.16 -24.06
C LYS A 12 -6.90 33.79 -24.69
N ARG A 13 -7.32 32.70 -24.04
CA ARG A 13 -7.23 31.34 -24.59
C ARG A 13 -8.10 31.20 -25.84
N ARG A 14 -9.32 31.74 -25.85
CA ARG A 14 -10.13 31.84 -27.08
C ARG A 14 -9.49 32.69 -28.17
N ARG A 15 -8.83 33.80 -27.83
CA ARG A 15 -8.09 34.62 -28.82
C ARG A 15 -6.88 33.91 -29.42
N ASN A 16 -6.29 32.91 -28.74
CA ASN A 16 -5.25 32.07 -29.32
C ASN A 16 -5.78 30.95 -30.21
N VAL A 17 -7.08 30.64 -30.11
CA VAL A 17 -7.82 29.71 -30.97
C VAL A 17 -8.76 30.52 -31.86
N GLN A 18 -8.20 31.49 -32.59
CA GLN A 18 -8.91 32.00 -33.76
C GLN A 18 -8.95 30.85 -34.75
N ASP A 19 -10.12 30.24 -34.93
CA ASP A 19 -10.41 29.37 -36.06
C ASP A 19 -10.24 30.21 -37.32
N LEU A 20 -9.00 30.31 -37.79
CA LEU A 20 -8.59 31.18 -38.89
C LEU A 20 -9.46 30.89 -40.12
N GLU A 21 -9.86 29.63 -40.30
CA GLU A 21 -10.79 29.22 -41.36
C GLU A 21 -12.22 29.77 -41.16
N LEU A 22 -12.76 29.72 -39.93
CA LEU A 22 -14.09 30.24 -39.60
C LEU A 22 -14.13 31.76 -39.70
N ASP A 23 -13.12 32.45 -39.17
CA ASP A 23 -12.98 33.90 -39.26
C ASP A 23 -12.88 34.35 -40.72
N THR A 24 -12.15 33.60 -41.56
CA THR A 24 -12.07 33.85 -43.01
C THR A 24 -13.44 33.66 -43.68
N TYR A 25 -14.19 32.61 -43.33
CA TYR A 25 -15.54 32.38 -43.85
C TYR A 25 -16.53 33.50 -43.46
N ILE A 26 -16.53 33.90 -42.18
CA ILE A 26 -17.38 34.99 -41.66
C ILE A 26 -17.02 36.32 -42.34
N ARG A 27 -15.73 36.60 -42.54
CA ARG A 27 -15.26 37.81 -43.20
C ARG A 27 -15.73 37.88 -44.66
N THR A 28 -15.55 36.81 -45.44
CA THR A 28 -16.02 36.75 -46.84
C THR A 28 -17.54 36.89 -46.94
N LYS A 29 -18.29 36.29 -46.00
CA LYS A 29 -19.75 36.43 -45.92
C LYS A 29 -20.18 37.87 -45.59
N THR A 30 -19.45 38.53 -44.69
CA THR A 30 -19.73 39.91 -44.29
C THR A 30 -19.45 40.88 -45.44
N GLU A 31 -18.39 40.64 -46.22
CA GLU A 31 -18.08 41.41 -47.44
C GLU A 31 -19.21 41.29 -48.48
N ILE A 32 -19.72 40.08 -48.71
CA ILE A 32 -20.87 39.86 -49.60
C ILE A 32 -22.14 40.58 -49.09
N LEU A 33 -22.40 40.56 -47.79
CA LEU A 33 -23.53 41.27 -47.18
C LEU A 33 -23.40 42.78 -47.30
N SER A 34 -22.19 43.34 -47.16
CA SER A 34 -21.96 44.77 -47.40
C SER A 34 -22.24 45.17 -48.85
N LEU A 35 -21.82 44.35 -49.81
CA LEU A 35 -22.11 44.61 -51.24
C LEU A 35 -23.62 44.54 -51.53
N LEU A 36 -24.36 43.61 -50.92
CA LEU A 36 -25.82 43.55 -51.03
C LEU A 36 -26.51 44.80 -50.45
N MET A 37 -26.00 45.33 -49.33
CA MET A 37 -26.50 46.56 -48.73
C MET A 37 -26.19 47.78 -49.60
N ASP A 38 -25.01 47.83 -50.24
CA ASP A 38 -24.65 48.91 -51.16
C ASP A 38 -25.52 48.91 -52.42
N VAL A 39 -25.82 47.72 -52.98
CA VAL A 39 -26.80 47.56 -54.07
C VAL A 39 -28.18 48.05 -53.66
N LYS A 40 -28.63 47.68 -52.46
CA LYS A 40 -29.93 48.13 -51.91
C LYS A 40 -29.99 49.66 -51.73
N ASN A 41 -28.85 50.29 -51.47
CA ASN A 41 -28.71 51.74 -51.31
C ASN A 41 -28.36 52.49 -52.62
N ASN A 42 -28.50 51.83 -53.78
CA ASN A 42 -28.17 52.37 -55.11
C ASN A 42 -26.71 52.82 -55.29
N LYS A 43 -25.76 52.25 -54.54
CA LYS A 43 -24.32 52.49 -54.69
C LYS A 43 -23.69 51.33 -55.46
N PHE A 44 -23.43 51.55 -56.75
CA PHE A 44 -22.91 50.52 -57.66
C PHE A 44 -21.40 50.60 -57.92
N GLU A 45 -20.69 51.53 -57.28
CA GLU A 45 -19.30 51.90 -57.58
C GLU A 45 -18.30 50.73 -57.51
N ASN A 46 -18.62 49.66 -56.78
CA ASN A 46 -17.74 48.51 -56.56
C ASN A 46 -18.24 47.17 -57.17
N LEU A 47 -19.38 47.17 -57.89
CA LEU A 47 -19.98 45.94 -58.39
C LEU A 47 -19.49 45.60 -59.80
N THR A 48 -18.51 44.71 -59.91
CA THR A 48 -18.09 44.12 -61.19
C THR A 48 -18.36 42.61 -61.20
N ALA A 49 -18.70 42.05 -62.37
CA ALA A 49 -18.97 40.62 -62.52
C ALA A 49 -17.79 39.75 -62.06
N ASN A 50 -16.55 40.20 -62.33
CA ASN A 50 -15.33 39.52 -61.88
C ASN A 50 -15.22 39.48 -60.35
N LYS A 51 -15.54 40.57 -59.66
CA LYS A 51 -15.50 40.63 -58.19
C LYS A 51 -16.54 39.72 -57.54
N ILE A 52 -17.71 39.58 -58.16
CA ILE A 52 -18.77 38.65 -57.71
C ILE A 52 -18.31 37.20 -57.85
N GLU A 53 -17.69 36.85 -58.98
CA GLU A 53 -17.18 35.49 -59.23
C GLU A 53 -16.03 35.13 -58.27
N GLU A 54 -15.10 36.06 -58.03
CA GLU A 54 -14.02 35.90 -57.05
C GLU A 54 -14.55 35.68 -55.63
N LEU A 55 -15.54 36.48 -55.20
CA LEU A 55 -16.16 36.34 -53.88
C LEU A 55 -16.92 35.03 -53.73
N HIS A 56 -17.57 34.56 -54.81
CA HIS A 56 -18.26 33.27 -54.82
C HIS A 56 -17.29 32.08 -54.67
N GLN A 57 -16.19 32.10 -55.39
CA GLN A 57 -15.15 31.07 -55.27
C GLN A 57 -14.45 31.12 -53.90
N SER A 58 -14.15 32.33 -53.41
CA SER A 58 -13.59 32.55 -52.08
C SER A 58 -14.53 32.03 -50.98
N LEU A 59 -15.85 32.28 -51.10
CA LEU A 59 -16.85 31.80 -50.14
C LEU A 59 -16.93 30.26 -50.12
N LYS A 60 -16.95 29.61 -51.30
CA LYS A 60 -16.97 28.14 -51.40
C LYS A 60 -15.72 27.53 -50.76
N LEU A 61 -14.55 28.10 -51.04
CA LEU A 61 -13.28 27.61 -50.52
C LEU A 61 -13.16 27.83 -49.01
N ALA A 62 -13.57 29.00 -48.51
CA ALA A 62 -13.58 29.30 -47.08
C ALA A 62 -14.56 28.39 -46.32
N LYS A 63 -15.75 28.13 -46.90
CA LYS A 63 -16.73 27.19 -46.33
C LYS A 63 -16.14 25.78 -46.20
N LEU A 64 -15.58 25.25 -47.28
CA LEU A 64 -15.00 23.90 -47.28
C LEU A 64 -13.86 23.78 -46.27
N LYS A 65 -12.99 24.78 -46.19
CA LYS A 65 -11.89 24.82 -45.21
C LYS A 65 -12.40 24.80 -43.77
N ALA A 66 -13.43 25.58 -43.46
CA ALA A 66 -14.03 25.59 -42.13
C ALA A 66 -14.67 24.24 -41.78
N GLU A 67 -15.44 23.64 -42.71
CA GLU A 67 -16.06 22.32 -42.51
C GLU A 67 -15.01 21.21 -42.26
N MET A 68 -13.95 21.17 -43.07
CA MET A 68 -12.86 20.21 -42.88
C MET A 68 -12.10 20.42 -41.56
N SER A 69 -11.91 21.67 -41.14
CA SER A 69 -11.27 22.00 -39.86
C SER A 69 -12.09 21.48 -38.67
N PHE A 70 -13.41 21.67 -38.71
CA PHE A 70 -14.32 21.12 -37.70
C PHE A 70 -14.33 19.59 -37.67
N ASP A 71 -14.40 18.94 -38.83
CA ASP A 71 -14.39 17.47 -38.90
C ASP A 71 -13.07 16.89 -38.35
N PHE A 72 -11.95 17.55 -38.64
CA PHE A 72 -10.63 17.17 -38.15
C PHE A 72 -10.53 17.30 -36.62
N GLU A 73 -10.93 18.45 -36.06
CA GLU A 73 -10.90 18.65 -34.60
C GLU A 73 -11.88 17.72 -33.89
N LEU A 74 -13.05 17.44 -34.47
CA LEU A 74 -13.99 16.46 -33.92
C LEU A 74 -13.39 15.05 -33.91
N ALA A 75 -12.72 14.64 -34.98
CA ALA A 75 -12.05 13.35 -35.05
C ALA A 75 -10.93 13.24 -34.00
N LYS A 76 -10.11 14.30 -33.86
CA LYS A 76 -9.04 14.38 -32.88
C LYS A 76 -9.57 14.32 -31.44
N TYR A 77 -10.65 15.05 -31.16
CA TYR A 77 -11.34 15.00 -29.86
C TYR A 77 -11.84 13.59 -29.55
N ASN A 78 -12.51 12.94 -30.51
CA ASN A 78 -13.02 11.58 -30.32
C ASN A 78 -11.90 10.56 -30.07
N ILE A 79 -10.77 10.67 -30.79
CA ILE A 79 -9.61 9.81 -30.56
C ILE A 79 -9.04 10.04 -29.15
N CYS A 80 -8.80 11.30 -28.79
CA CYS A 80 -8.22 11.64 -27.48
C CYS A 80 -9.14 11.22 -26.33
N SER A 81 -10.44 11.49 -26.42
CA SER A 81 -11.45 11.08 -25.45
C SER A 81 -11.49 9.55 -25.26
N ASN A 82 -11.39 8.80 -26.37
CA ASN A 82 -11.35 7.34 -26.32
C ASN A 82 -10.05 6.82 -25.69
N GLU A 83 -8.91 7.45 -25.95
CA GLU A 83 -7.64 7.09 -25.32
C GLU A 83 -7.66 7.37 -23.82
N VAL A 84 -8.13 8.55 -23.39
CA VAL A 84 -8.30 8.90 -21.98
C VAL A 84 -9.18 7.86 -21.27
N SER A 85 -10.33 7.52 -21.87
CA SER A 85 -11.23 6.50 -21.31
C SER A 85 -10.58 5.12 -21.18
N LYS A 86 -9.74 4.73 -22.15
CA LYS A 86 -8.97 3.48 -22.09
C LYS A 86 -7.92 3.52 -20.98
N TYR A 87 -7.20 4.63 -20.84
CA TYR A 87 -6.21 4.78 -19.78
C TYR A 87 -6.85 4.75 -18.40
N ASP A 88 -7.97 5.44 -18.20
CA ASP A 88 -8.72 5.42 -16.94
C ASP A 88 -9.19 4.00 -16.56
N ALA A 89 -9.73 3.25 -17.52
CA ALA A 89 -10.13 1.86 -17.29
C ALA A 89 -8.94 0.98 -16.89
N ASN A 90 -7.78 1.16 -17.56
CA ASN A 90 -6.57 0.40 -17.28
C ASN A 90 -5.97 0.75 -15.90
N ILE A 91 -5.89 2.04 -15.58
CA ILE A 91 -5.43 2.54 -14.28
C ILE A 91 -6.33 2.00 -13.17
N ARG A 92 -7.66 2.11 -13.31
CA ARG A 92 -8.63 1.60 -12.33
C ARG A 92 -8.45 0.10 -12.10
N THR A 93 -8.26 -0.67 -13.17
CA THR A 93 -8.06 -2.13 -13.08
C THR A 93 -6.77 -2.46 -12.34
N LYS A 94 -5.65 -1.83 -12.71
CA LYS A 94 -4.35 -2.07 -12.06
C LYS A 94 -4.36 -1.69 -10.58
N ILE A 95 -4.90 -0.51 -10.25
CA ILE A 95 -5.00 -0.06 -8.85
C ILE A 95 -5.84 -1.04 -8.03
N THR A 96 -6.99 -1.47 -8.56
CA THR A 96 -7.85 -2.45 -7.88
C THR A 96 -7.12 -3.77 -7.63
N GLN A 97 -6.38 -4.28 -8.61
CA GLN A 97 -5.58 -5.50 -8.45
C GLN A 97 -4.49 -5.35 -7.38
N TYR A 98 -3.78 -4.22 -7.35
CA TYR A 98 -2.78 -3.95 -6.32
C TYR A 98 -3.39 -3.85 -4.92
N ILE A 99 -4.55 -3.19 -4.79
CA ILE A 99 -5.28 -3.09 -3.51
C ILE A 99 -5.67 -4.48 -3.02
N ILE A 100 -6.24 -5.33 -3.89
CA ILE A 100 -6.63 -6.71 -3.52
C ILE A 100 -5.41 -7.50 -3.07
N LYS A 101 -4.32 -7.47 -3.84
CA LYS A 101 -3.08 -8.19 -3.51
C LYS A 101 -2.49 -7.74 -2.16
N SER A 102 -2.37 -6.43 -1.96
CA SER A 102 -1.86 -5.86 -0.71
C SER A 102 -2.75 -6.22 0.49
N THR A 103 -4.07 -6.22 0.31
CA THR A 103 -5.02 -6.61 1.37
C THR A 103 -4.87 -8.09 1.76
N LEU A 104 -4.62 -8.98 0.80
CA LEU A 104 -4.36 -10.40 1.06
C LEU A 104 -3.06 -10.59 1.83
N GLU A 105 -1.97 -9.95 1.39
CA GLU A 105 -0.67 -10.00 2.07
C GLU A 105 -0.76 -9.48 3.51
N PHE A 106 -1.50 -8.40 3.74
CA PHE A 106 -1.74 -7.85 5.07
C PHE A 106 -2.48 -8.85 5.98
N LYS A 107 -3.51 -9.52 5.47
CA LYS A 107 -4.25 -10.55 6.22
C LYS A 107 -3.35 -11.73 6.57
N GLU A 108 -2.50 -12.19 5.65
CA GLU A 108 -1.55 -13.28 5.91
C GLU A 108 -0.51 -12.91 6.96
N LEU A 109 0.06 -11.71 6.87
CA LEU A 109 1.03 -11.22 7.85
C LEU A 109 0.40 -11.09 9.24
N THR A 110 -0.82 -10.57 9.34
CA THR A 110 -1.55 -10.45 10.60
C THR A 110 -1.73 -11.83 11.26
N LYS A 111 -2.16 -12.84 10.49
CA LYS A 111 -2.30 -14.22 10.99
C LYS A 111 -0.96 -14.80 11.46
N LYS A 112 0.13 -14.58 10.73
CA LYS A 112 1.47 -15.04 11.13
C LYS A 112 1.93 -14.38 12.44
N ILE A 113 1.62 -13.10 12.64
CA ILE A 113 1.92 -12.39 13.88
C ILE A 113 1.12 -12.97 15.05
N GLU A 114 -0.19 -13.17 14.88
CA GLU A 114 -1.05 -13.77 15.91
C GLU A 114 -0.56 -15.16 16.31
N PHE A 115 -0.28 -16.03 15.35
CA PHE A 115 0.26 -17.36 15.61
C PHE A 115 1.61 -17.32 16.35
N SER A 116 2.49 -16.38 15.97
CA SER A 116 3.79 -16.22 16.63
C SER A 116 3.64 -15.74 18.07
N LYS A 117 2.68 -14.83 18.34
CA LYS A 117 2.37 -14.38 19.70
C LYS A 117 1.87 -15.55 20.57
N GLU A 118 0.94 -16.35 20.05
CA GLU A 118 0.43 -17.52 20.76
C GLU A 118 1.55 -18.54 21.07
N LEU A 119 2.44 -18.78 20.10
CA LEU A 119 3.60 -19.65 20.30
C LEU A 119 4.53 -19.12 21.42
N LEU A 120 4.78 -17.81 21.45
CA LEU A 120 5.61 -17.18 22.49
C LEU A 120 4.95 -17.23 23.86
N GLU A 121 3.64 -17.03 23.96
CA GLU A 121 2.86 -17.18 25.19
C GLU A 121 2.90 -18.62 25.72
N ASN A 122 2.77 -19.60 24.82
CA ASN A 122 2.90 -21.02 25.16
C ASN A 122 4.31 -21.34 25.67
N ARG A 123 5.36 -20.83 25.00
CA ARG A 123 6.75 -20.98 25.45
C ARG A 123 6.98 -20.35 26.82
N ASN A 124 6.43 -19.16 27.06
CA ASN A 124 6.52 -18.51 28.37
C ASN A 124 5.82 -19.34 29.46
N THR A 125 4.65 -19.90 29.16
CA THR A 125 3.91 -20.77 30.08
C THR A 125 4.69 -22.03 30.43
N ILE A 126 5.34 -22.66 29.45
CA ILE A 126 6.24 -23.81 29.66
C ILE A 126 7.43 -23.38 30.53
N ASN A 127 8.05 -22.24 30.23
CA ASN A 127 9.20 -21.75 31.00
C ASN A 127 8.82 -21.48 32.46
N LYS A 128 7.65 -20.88 32.72
CA LYS A 128 7.10 -20.69 34.07
C LYS A 128 6.88 -22.02 34.79
N LYS A 129 6.30 -23.03 34.13
CA LYS A 129 6.15 -24.37 34.71
C LYS A 129 7.48 -25.03 35.05
N ILE A 130 8.49 -24.88 34.19
CA ILE A 130 9.85 -25.37 34.42
C ILE A 130 10.48 -24.65 35.62
N GLN A 131 10.36 -23.33 35.70
CA GLN A 131 10.82 -22.54 36.85
C GLN A 131 10.09 -22.93 38.14
N GLU A 132 8.78 -23.17 38.08
CA GLU A 132 7.98 -23.66 39.21
C GLU A 132 8.44 -25.05 39.69
N TYR A 133 8.72 -25.96 38.76
CA TYR A 133 9.27 -27.27 39.08
C TYR A 133 10.62 -27.12 39.79
N PHE A 134 11.54 -26.34 39.23
CA PHE A 134 12.84 -26.11 39.84
C PHE A 134 12.78 -25.37 41.19
N THR A 135 11.78 -24.53 41.42
CA THR A 135 11.61 -23.83 42.70
C THR A 135 10.96 -24.71 43.77
N LYS A 136 10.06 -25.63 43.39
CA LYS A 136 9.34 -26.55 44.30
C LYS A 136 10.13 -27.83 44.59
N THR A 137 10.63 -28.54 43.57
CA THR A 137 11.33 -29.83 43.71
C THR A 137 12.85 -29.64 43.58
N LYS A 138 13.44 -28.67 44.29
CA LYS A 138 14.90 -28.43 44.36
C LYS A 138 15.76 -29.66 44.69
N ILE A 139 15.11 -30.79 44.94
CA ILE A 139 15.59 -32.05 45.44
C ILE A 139 15.02 -33.13 44.52
N ILE A 140 15.91 -33.87 43.86
CA ILE A 140 15.58 -35.16 43.23
C ILE A 140 16.16 -36.24 44.13
N LYS A 141 15.35 -37.25 44.47
CA LYS A 141 15.79 -38.46 45.17
C LYS A 141 15.87 -39.60 44.18
N LEU A 142 17.02 -40.24 44.07
CA LEU A 142 17.22 -41.40 43.22
C LEU A 142 18.00 -42.47 43.98
N THR A 143 17.60 -43.71 43.78
CA THR A 143 18.36 -44.87 44.25
C THR A 143 19.59 -45.10 43.39
N ARG A 144 20.61 -45.76 43.96
CA ARG A 144 21.81 -46.16 43.23
C ARG A 144 21.48 -47.06 42.04
N ARG A 145 20.46 -47.90 42.16
CA ARG A 145 19.93 -48.72 41.05
C ARG A 145 19.41 -47.86 39.90
N GLU A 146 18.59 -46.86 40.18
CA GLU A 146 18.06 -45.95 39.16
C GLU A 146 19.18 -45.14 38.50
N LEU A 147 20.16 -44.64 39.26
CA LEU A 147 21.33 -43.95 38.72
C LEU A 147 22.17 -44.85 37.82
N THR A 148 22.32 -46.13 38.19
CA THR A 148 23.09 -47.11 37.41
C THR A 148 22.36 -47.55 36.14
N ILE A 149 21.03 -47.44 36.11
CA ILE A 149 20.20 -47.68 34.91
C ILE A 149 20.23 -46.46 33.98
N LEU A 150 20.22 -45.25 34.55
CA LEU A 150 20.24 -43.99 33.79
C LEU A 150 21.63 -43.65 33.24
N PHE A 151 22.68 -44.08 33.94
CA PHE A 151 24.07 -43.87 33.58
C PHE A 151 24.79 -45.21 33.63
N ASP A 152 25.22 -45.70 32.47
CA ASP A 152 25.89 -47.00 32.33
C ASP A 152 27.02 -47.18 33.35
N LYS A 153 27.14 -48.39 33.92
CA LYS A 153 28.03 -48.78 35.04
C LYS A 153 29.50 -48.34 34.90
N ASP A 154 29.99 -48.17 33.68
CA ASP A 154 31.42 -47.93 33.37
C ASP A 154 31.76 -46.47 33.03
N THR A 155 30.84 -45.54 33.24
CA THR A 155 31.11 -44.11 33.01
C THR A 155 31.76 -43.45 34.23
N ASN A 156 32.83 -42.68 34.01
CA ASN A 156 33.38 -41.76 35.02
C ASN A 156 32.30 -40.76 35.52
N ASP A 157 31.24 -40.58 34.73
CA ASP A 157 30.08 -39.75 35.02
C ASP A 157 29.26 -40.28 36.19
N LEU A 158 29.02 -41.59 36.32
CA LEU A 158 28.27 -42.15 37.45
C LEU A 158 28.97 -41.87 38.79
N LYS A 159 30.30 -41.98 38.84
CA LYS A 159 31.09 -41.63 40.04
C LYS A 159 31.00 -40.15 40.36
N SER A 160 31.11 -39.29 39.33
CA SER A 160 30.96 -37.83 39.47
C SER A 160 29.57 -37.44 39.98
N ILE A 161 28.52 -38.09 39.45
CA ILE A 161 27.14 -37.88 39.86
C ILE A 161 26.96 -38.32 41.32
N LEU A 162 27.37 -39.53 41.71
CA LEU A 162 27.27 -39.99 43.11
C LEU A 162 28.00 -39.06 44.09
N LEU A 163 29.12 -38.44 43.69
CA LEU A 163 29.85 -37.45 44.49
C LEU A 163 29.12 -36.10 44.59
N SER A 164 28.31 -35.74 43.59
CA SER A 164 27.51 -34.51 43.57
C SER A 164 26.22 -34.61 44.38
N GLY A 165 25.76 -35.83 44.69
CA GLY A 165 24.59 -36.11 45.51
C GLY A 165 24.93 -36.28 46.99
N LYS A 166 23.96 -36.00 47.87
CA LYS A 166 24.05 -36.27 49.30
C LYS A 166 23.35 -37.60 49.60
N LEU A 167 24.07 -38.59 50.11
CA LEU A 167 23.45 -39.85 50.57
C LEU A 167 22.48 -39.55 51.72
N ILE A 168 21.20 -39.92 51.55
CA ILE A 168 20.14 -39.71 52.55
C ILE A 168 19.84 -40.99 53.32
N HIS A 169 19.92 -42.14 52.62
CA HIS A 169 19.62 -43.44 53.18
C HIS A 169 20.61 -44.47 52.64
N GLU A 170 21.22 -45.22 53.56
CA GLU A 170 22.12 -46.33 53.26
C GLU A 170 21.43 -47.63 53.66
N ASP A 171 21.20 -48.52 52.69
CA ASP A 171 20.64 -49.84 52.96
C ASP A 171 21.79 -50.81 53.26
N LYS A 172 21.84 -51.28 54.51
CA LYS A 172 22.90 -52.17 55.00
C LYS A 172 22.87 -53.56 54.36
N ASN A 173 21.78 -53.93 53.69
CA ASN A 173 21.61 -55.24 53.07
C ASN A 173 21.81 -55.23 51.55
N ASP A 174 21.55 -54.11 50.85
CA ASP A 174 21.78 -53.96 49.41
C ASP A 174 22.18 -52.51 49.06
N SER A 175 23.46 -52.29 48.74
CA SER A 175 23.97 -50.97 48.37
C SER A 175 23.38 -50.41 47.06
N MET A 176 22.61 -51.20 46.29
CA MET A 176 21.87 -50.71 45.13
C MET A 176 20.60 -49.93 45.52
N CYS A 177 20.16 -50.07 46.78
CA CYS A 177 19.01 -49.35 47.33
C CYS A 177 19.40 -48.04 48.04
N ASP A 178 20.70 -47.70 48.09
CA ASP A 178 21.17 -46.43 48.63
C ASP A 178 20.46 -45.25 47.94
N GLU A 179 19.83 -44.36 48.72
CA GLU A 179 19.13 -43.18 48.20
C GLU A 179 19.99 -41.92 48.27
N TYR A 180 20.14 -41.25 47.14
CA TYR A 180 20.90 -40.01 47.00
C TYR A 180 19.97 -38.82 46.73
N GLU A 181 20.22 -37.71 47.43
CA GLU A 181 19.61 -36.39 47.22
C GLU A 181 20.45 -35.56 46.26
N PHE A 182 19.83 -35.06 45.21
CA PHE A 182 20.47 -34.09 44.34
C PHE A 182 19.79 -32.74 44.52
N THR A 183 20.51 -31.81 45.15
CA THR A 183 20.03 -30.44 45.30
C THR A 183 20.47 -29.58 44.12
N PHE A 184 19.53 -29.10 43.32
CA PHE A 184 19.84 -28.11 42.30
C PHE A 184 20.09 -26.77 43.00
N SER A 185 21.35 -26.31 42.98
CA SER A 185 21.72 -25.04 43.61
C SER A 185 21.02 -23.87 42.90
N LYS A 186 20.81 -22.77 43.63
CA LYS A 186 20.20 -21.53 43.10
C LYS A 186 20.93 -20.94 41.89
N ASN A 187 22.16 -21.39 41.59
CA ASN A 187 23.03 -20.95 40.50
C ASN A 187 23.27 -22.05 39.45
N SER A 188 22.34 -23.00 39.29
CA SER A 188 22.44 -23.96 38.18
C SER A 188 22.42 -23.22 36.84
N SER A 189 23.26 -23.66 35.90
CA SER A 189 23.32 -23.17 34.51
C SER A 189 21.93 -23.13 33.85
N PHE A 190 21.04 -24.04 34.26
CA PHE A 190 19.64 -24.11 33.82
C PHE A 190 18.77 -22.94 34.28
N LYS A 191 18.96 -22.41 35.49
CA LYS A 191 18.18 -21.25 35.96
C LYS A 191 18.59 -19.98 35.22
N LEU A 192 19.89 -19.79 35.01
CA LEU A 192 20.43 -18.67 34.21
C LEU A 192 19.94 -18.77 32.76
N SER A 193 19.98 -19.96 32.16
CA SER A 193 19.45 -20.20 30.81
C SER A 193 17.95 -19.94 30.69
N SER A 194 17.15 -20.30 31.70
CA SER A 194 15.70 -20.04 31.72
C SER A 194 15.37 -18.54 31.86
N GLN A 195 16.13 -17.80 32.65
CA GLN A 195 15.98 -16.34 32.79
C GLN A 195 16.42 -15.60 31.52
N GLU A 196 17.49 -16.07 30.88
CA GLU A 196 17.95 -15.50 29.60
C GLU A 196 16.96 -15.77 28.47
N LEU A 197 16.37 -16.97 28.42
CA LEU A 197 15.29 -17.30 27.49
C LEU A 197 14.04 -16.45 27.73
N GLU A 198 13.67 -16.21 28.98
CA GLU A 198 12.55 -15.31 29.34
C GLU A 198 12.80 -13.89 28.82
N HIS A 199 14.02 -13.38 29.01
CA HIS A 199 14.38 -12.05 28.54
C HIS A 199 14.38 -11.94 27.00
N GLN A 200 14.84 -12.98 26.30
CA GLN A 200 14.77 -13.05 24.83
C GLN A 200 13.33 -13.12 24.33
N ILE A 201 12.46 -13.89 24.99
CA ILE A 201 11.02 -13.98 24.64
C ILE A 201 10.36 -12.61 24.83
N GLU A 202 10.61 -11.92 25.93
CA GLU A 202 10.09 -10.56 26.15
C GLU A 202 10.60 -9.56 25.11
N GLY A 203 11.88 -9.68 24.72
CA GLY A 203 12.46 -8.88 23.64
C GLY A 203 11.73 -9.08 22.31
N GLN A 204 11.48 -10.35 21.93
CA GLN A 204 10.74 -10.68 20.71
C GLN A 204 9.28 -10.24 20.75
N ILE A 205 8.61 -10.34 21.90
CA ILE A 205 7.24 -9.82 22.08
C ILE A 205 7.21 -8.31 21.81
N LYS A 206 8.13 -7.54 22.40
CA LYS A 206 8.24 -6.09 22.17
C LYS A 206 8.54 -5.75 20.71
N GLU A 207 9.34 -6.57 20.03
CA GLU A 207 9.62 -6.41 18.60
C GLU A 207 8.36 -6.65 17.76
N CYS A 208 7.59 -7.70 18.06
CA CYS A 208 6.30 -7.96 17.43
C CYS A 208 5.31 -6.81 17.67
N GLU A 209 5.26 -6.23 18.87
CA GLU A 209 4.42 -5.06 19.18
C GLU A 209 4.84 -3.84 18.36
N LYS A 210 6.14 -3.57 18.24
CA LYS A 210 6.65 -2.47 17.39
C LYS A 210 6.28 -2.67 15.94
N ILE A 211 6.46 -3.87 15.40
CA ILE A 211 6.09 -4.20 14.01
C ILE A 211 4.58 -4.03 13.82
N SER A 212 3.77 -4.54 14.75
CA SER A 212 2.31 -4.41 14.70
C SER A 212 1.87 -2.94 14.71
N LYS A 213 2.51 -2.10 15.54
CA LYS A 213 2.24 -0.67 15.59
C LYS A 213 2.64 0.03 14.29
N HIS A 214 3.81 -0.32 13.73
CA HIS A 214 4.29 0.24 12.47
C HIS A 214 3.38 -0.12 11.30
N ILE A 215 2.85 -1.35 11.29
CA ILE A 215 1.86 -1.81 10.30
C ILE A 215 0.57 -0.97 10.39
N GLU A 216 0.06 -0.71 11.60
CA GLU A 216 -1.15 0.10 11.78
C GLU A 216 -0.91 1.58 11.43
N GLU A 217 0.27 2.12 11.75
CA GLU A 217 0.69 3.47 11.33
C GLU A 217 0.76 3.58 9.80
N SER A 218 1.38 2.62 9.13
CA SER A 218 1.45 2.56 7.67
C SER A 218 0.06 2.48 7.03
N LYS A 219 -0.83 1.65 7.57
CA LYS A 219 -2.23 1.55 7.13
C LYS A 219 -2.97 2.88 7.27
N ASN A 220 -2.78 3.60 8.37
CA ASN A 220 -3.36 4.93 8.57
C ASN A 220 -2.80 5.96 7.58
N GLN A 221 -1.49 5.94 7.32
CA GLN A 221 -0.86 6.79 6.31
C GLN A 221 -1.43 6.53 4.91
N TRP A 222 -1.59 5.27 4.52
CA TRP A 222 -2.22 4.91 3.25
C TRP A 222 -3.68 5.35 3.18
N LYS A 223 -4.42 5.23 4.27
CA LYS A 223 -5.82 5.71 4.36
C LYS A 223 -5.90 7.23 4.21
N ASP A 224 -5.02 7.98 4.87
CA ASP A 224 -4.95 9.44 4.74
C ASP A 224 -4.55 9.87 3.32
N ALA A 225 -3.55 9.23 2.73
CA ALA A 225 -3.14 9.48 1.35
C ALA A 225 -4.27 9.20 0.35
N THR A 226 -5.00 8.09 0.54
CA THR A 226 -6.16 7.75 -0.29
C THR A 226 -7.26 8.79 -0.15
N THR A 227 -7.55 9.24 1.07
CA THR A 227 -8.58 10.26 1.33
C THR A 227 -8.22 11.59 0.65
N LYS A 228 -6.95 12.01 0.72
CA LYS A 228 -6.45 13.20 0.03
C LYS A 228 -6.57 13.07 -1.50
N LEU A 229 -6.21 11.91 -2.06
CA LEU A 229 -6.35 11.65 -3.49
C LEU A 229 -7.80 11.70 -3.95
N VAL A 230 -8.72 11.13 -3.19
CA VAL A 230 -10.17 11.22 -3.48
C VAL A 230 -10.63 12.68 -3.45
N SER A 231 -10.25 13.46 -2.43
CA SER A 231 -10.62 14.88 -2.36
C SER A 231 -10.05 15.72 -3.52
N LEU A 232 -8.85 15.40 -4.00
CA LEU A 232 -8.25 16.06 -5.16
C LEU A 232 -9.00 15.71 -6.45
N LEU A 233 -9.36 14.44 -6.63
CA LEU A 233 -10.18 14.00 -7.76
C LEU A 233 -11.54 14.67 -7.78
N GLU A 234 -12.23 14.76 -6.63
CA GLU A 234 -13.49 15.49 -6.49
C GLU A 234 -13.33 16.98 -6.81
N THR A 235 -12.20 17.60 -6.42
CA THR A 235 -11.93 19.01 -6.73
C THR A 235 -11.76 19.21 -8.24
N ILE A 236 -11.02 18.32 -8.90
CA ILE A 236 -10.81 18.34 -10.35
C ILE A 236 -12.13 18.11 -11.10
N GLU A 237 -12.97 17.15 -10.68
CA GLU A 237 -14.30 16.94 -11.28
C GLU A 237 -15.18 18.18 -11.17
N ASN A 238 -15.17 18.86 -10.02
CA ASN A 238 -15.94 20.09 -9.81
C ASN A 238 -15.40 21.28 -10.64
N GLU A 239 -14.09 21.35 -10.90
CA GLU A 239 -13.50 22.37 -11.77
C GLU A 239 -13.75 22.12 -13.26
N VAL A 240 -13.88 20.85 -13.68
CA VAL A 240 -14.15 20.46 -15.08
C VAL A 240 -15.65 20.60 -15.44
N HIS A 241 -16.54 20.55 -14.45
CA HIS A 241 -17.99 20.76 -14.63
C HIS A 241 -18.47 22.22 -14.59
N LEU A 242 -17.55 23.19 -14.49
CA LEU A 242 -17.80 24.64 -14.54
C LEU A 242 -17.35 25.27 -15.88
#